data_AF-A0A3N9N3U6-F1
#
_entry.id   AF-A0A3N9N3U6-F1
#
_cell.length_a   1.000
_cell.length_b   1.000
_cell.length_c   1.000
_cell.angle_alpha   90.00
_cell.angle_beta   90.00
_cell.angle_gamma   90.00
#
_symmetry.space_group_name_H-M   'P 1'
#
loop_
_entity.id
_entity.type
_entity.pdbx_description
1 polymer ?
#
loop_
_entity_poly.entity_id
_entity_poly.type
_entity_poly.pdbx_seq_one_letter_code
_entity_poly.pdbx_strand_id
1 'polypeptide(L)'
;MNDRELFLREVERHFAFLVNDFGFRLTSHHEFGDNLSIEYCSNRVYVRVLRIAPDFEPRFVFGRLGVDDLPCFSSFDSAELIGMPCCPDWNWQRDESQPFGGWIMQLSRLLRSCKGFLKGDQDDFTAITKRRRELQRQHARKERESTIRRQANIAWKKKNYAFVTILYNEIGDRLSELEKERLLYSKKREHH
;
A
#
# COMPACT_ATOMS: atom_id res chain seq x y z
N MET A 1 -28.87 14.63 8.49
CA MET A 1 -28.30 13.86 7.36
C MET A 1 -27.44 12.78 7.98
N ASN A 2 -27.77 11.52 7.73
CA ASN A 2 -27.01 10.39 8.27
C ASN A 2 -25.64 10.31 7.57
N ASP A 3 -24.59 9.84 8.25
CA ASP A 3 -23.24 9.64 7.71
C ASP A 3 -23.23 8.90 6.37
N ARG A 4 -24.20 7.99 6.17
CA ARG A 4 -24.42 7.29 4.91
C ARG A 4 -24.73 8.25 3.75
N GLU A 5 -25.74 9.11 3.93
CA GLU A 5 -26.14 10.09 2.92
C GLU A 5 -25.01 11.09 2.66
N LEU A 6 -24.28 11.47 3.72
CA LEU A 6 -23.10 12.30 3.60
C LEU A 6 -22.04 11.63 2.72
N PHE A 7 -21.72 10.35 2.96
CA PHE A 7 -20.76 9.59 2.16
C PHE A 7 -21.13 9.51 0.70
N LEU A 8 -22.37 9.10 0.40
CA LEU A 8 -22.82 9.01 -0.99
C LEU A 8 -22.70 10.37 -1.69
N ARG A 9 -23.18 11.43 -1.04
CA ARG A 9 -23.14 12.79 -1.58
C ARG A 9 -21.71 13.29 -1.82
N GLU A 10 -20.80 13.10 -0.86
CA GLU A 10 -19.42 13.56 -1.00
C GLU A 10 -18.65 12.75 -2.05
N VAL A 11 -18.87 11.43 -2.15
CA VAL A 11 -18.27 10.62 -3.21
C VAL A 11 -18.77 11.06 -4.57
N GLU A 12 -20.09 11.15 -4.76
CA GLU A 12 -20.68 11.60 -6.03
C GLU A 12 -20.15 12.97 -6.44
N ARG A 13 -20.08 13.92 -5.50
CA ARG A 13 -19.56 15.26 -5.75
C ARG A 13 -18.09 15.25 -6.16
N HIS A 14 -17.23 14.59 -5.39
CA HIS A 14 -15.79 14.69 -5.58
C HIS A 14 -15.25 13.73 -6.66
N PHE A 15 -15.94 12.62 -6.92
CA PHE A 15 -15.59 11.64 -7.96
C PHE A 15 -16.39 11.80 -9.26
N ALA A 16 -17.26 12.82 -9.38
CA ALA A 16 -17.98 13.14 -10.63
C ALA A 16 -17.08 13.24 -11.88
N PHE A 17 -15.80 13.60 -11.70
CA PHE A 17 -14.83 13.65 -12.79
C PHE A 17 -14.58 12.32 -13.48
N LEU A 18 -14.79 11.19 -12.80
CA LEU A 18 -14.68 9.87 -13.45
C LEU A 18 -15.69 9.76 -14.59
N VAL A 19 -16.92 10.23 -14.37
CA VAL A 19 -17.98 10.25 -15.38
C VAL A 19 -17.71 11.34 -16.40
N ASN A 20 -17.51 12.58 -15.93
CA ASN A 20 -17.44 13.76 -16.78
C ASN A 20 -16.18 13.81 -17.67
N ASP A 21 -15.03 13.42 -17.12
CA ASP A 21 -13.73 13.62 -17.78
C ASP A 21 -13.18 12.32 -18.38
N PHE A 22 -13.61 11.15 -17.88
CA PHE A 22 -13.05 9.84 -18.24
C PHE A 22 -14.09 8.83 -18.77
N GLY A 23 -15.37 9.19 -18.84
CA GLY A 23 -16.42 8.36 -19.42
C GLY A 23 -16.74 7.09 -18.62
N PHE A 24 -16.46 7.07 -17.32
CA PHE A 24 -16.89 6.00 -16.44
C PHE A 24 -18.41 6.03 -16.27
N ARG A 25 -18.98 4.90 -15.88
CA ARG A 25 -20.37 4.75 -15.45
C ARG A 25 -20.40 4.32 -14.01
N LEU A 26 -21.33 4.88 -13.25
CA LEU A 26 -21.68 4.39 -11.92
C LEU A 26 -22.40 3.05 -12.08
N THR A 27 -21.75 1.95 -11.66
CA THR A 27 -22.24 0.58 -11.90
C THR A 27 -22.97 0.00 -10.71
N SER A 28 -22.56 0.35 -9.48
CA SER A 28 -23.16 -0.22 -8.29
C SER A 28 -23.03 0.66 -7.06
N HIS A 29 -24.05 0.52 -6.20
CA HIS A 29 -24.02 0.91 -4.80
C HIS A 29 -24.23 -0.37 -3.99
N HIS A 30 -23.17 -0.84 -3.33
CA HIS A 30 -23.25 -2.02 -2.49
C HIS A 30 -23.26 -1.61 -1.02
N GLU A 31 -24.27 -2.11 -0.32
CA GLU A 31 -24.45 -1.89 1.11
C GLU A 31 -24.56 -3.24 1.79
N PHE A 32 -23.72 -3.47 2.79
CA PHE A 32 -23.76 -4.70 3.58
C PHE A 32 -23.44 -4.38 5.04
N GLY A 33 -24.49 -4.36 5.88
CA GLY A 33 -24.39 -3.83 7.24
C GLY A 33 -24.00 -2.35 7.21
N ASP A 34 -22.97 -1.98 7.97
CA ASP A 34 -22.44 -0.61 8.00
C ASP A 34 -21.41 -0.31 6.89
N ASN A 35 -21.15 -1.28 6.00
CA ASN A 35 -20.21 -1.11 4.90
C ASN A 35 -20.90 -0.48 3.69
N LEU A 36 -20.27 0.53 3.12
CA LEU A 36 -20.72 1.23 1.92
C LEU A 36 -19.66 1.13 0.82
N SER A 37 -20.11 0.89 -0.40
CA SER A 37 -19.25 0.81 -1.57
C SER A 37 -19.95 1.47 -2.77
N ILE A 38 -19.26 2.40 -3.42
CA ILE A 38 -19.67 3.00 -4.69
C ILE A 38 -18.66 2.58 -5.76
N GLU A 39 -19.15 2.01 -6.87
CA GLU A 39 -18.29 1.57 -7.96
C GLU A 39 -18.54 2.34 -9.25
N TYR A 40 -17.45 2.78 -9.87
CA TYR A 40 -17.41 3.38 -11.19
C TYR A 40 -16.60 2.46 -12.12
N CYS A 41 -17.13 2.16 -13.30
CA CYS A 41 -16.44 1.37 -14.31
C CYS A 41 -16.40 2.09 -15.66
N SER A 42 -15.22 2.06 -16.29
CA SER A 42 -15.08 2.25 -17.73
C SER A 42 -15.08 0.89 -18.43
N ASN A 43 -14.76 0.86 -19.73
CA ASN A 43 -14.54 -0.38 -20.46
C ASN A 43 -13.22 -1.09 -20.12
N ARG A 44 -12.33 -0.45 -19.35
CA ARG A 44 -10.98 -0.97 -19.07
C ARG A 44 -10.61 -1.01 -17.59
N VAL A 45 -11.21 -0.14 -16.79
CA VAL A 45 -10.77 0.17 -15.43
C VAL A 45 -11.99 0.33 -14.54
N TYR A 46 -11.92 -0.18 -13.32
CA TYR A 46 -12.88 0.10 -12.27
C TYR A 46 -12.24 0.93 -11.16
N VAL A 47 -13.05 1.72 -10.47
CA VAL A 47 -12.72 2.45 -9.26
C VAL A 47 -13.84 2.20 -8.26
N ARG A 48 -13.50 1.75 -7.07
CA ARG A 48 -14.47 1.49 -6.00
C ARG A 48 -14.08 2.31 -4.78
N VAL A 49 -14.97 3.20 -4.35
CA VAL A 49 -14.83 3.99 -3.13
C VAL A 49 -15.57 3.28 -2.01
N LEU A 50 -14.88 3.03 -0.92
CA LEU A 50 -15.27 2.14 0.16
C LEU A 50 -15.28 2.90 1.48
N ARG A 51 -16.27 2.60 2.32
CA ARG A 51 -16.28 2.91 3.75
C ARG A 51 -16.64 1.62 4.48
N ILE A 52 -15.69 1.05 5.21
CA ILE A 52 -15.81 -0.29 5.79
C ILE A 52 -15.47 -0.22 7.29
N ALA A 53 -16.24 -0.92 8.12
CA ALA A 53 -15.99 -1.06 9.56
C ALA A 53 -14.67 -1.84 9.82
N PRO A 54 -13.99 -1.63 10.96
CA PRO A 54 -14.38 -0.80 12.10
C PRO A 54 -13.89 0.65 12.02
N ASP A 55 -12.92 0.95 11.16
CA ASP A 55 -12.25 2.26 11.16
C ASP A 55 -13.08 3.34 10.45
N PHE A 56 -14.01 2.93 9.58
CA PHE A 56 -14.91 3.78 8.80
C PHE A 56 -14.20 4.89 7.98
N GLU A 57 -12.89 4.76 7.80
CA GLU A 57 -12.09 5.67 6.98
C GLU A 57 -12.41 5.41 5.49
N PRO A 58 -12.79 6.45 4.74
CA PRO A 58 -12.96 6.31 3.30
C PRO A 58 -11.65 5.89 2.64
N ARG A 59 -11.73 4.94 1.72
CA ARG A 59 -10.62 4.56 0.84
C ARG A 59 -11.14 4.31 -0.57
N PHE A 60 -10.26 4.29 -1.56
CA PHE A 60 -10.61 3.74 -2.85
C PHE A 60 -9.66 2.60 -3.21
N VAL A 61 -10.20 1.70 -4.02
CA VAL A 61 -9.42 0.73 -4.78
C VAL A 61 -9.70 0.92 -6.26
N PHE A 62 -8.74 0.60 -7.11
CA PHE A 62 -8.90 0.65 -8.56
C PHE A 62 -8.08 -0.46 -9.21
N GLY A 63 -8.42 -0.78 -10.45
CA GLY A 63 -7.74 -1.85 -11.18
C GLY A 63 -8.28 -1.99 -12.60
N ARG A 64 -7.64 -2.84 -13.38
CA ARG A 64 -8.11 -3.19 -14.72
C ARG A 64 -9.27 -4.18 -14.61
N LEU A 65 -10.34 -3.87 -15.33
CA LEU A 65 -11.54 -4.70 -15.41
C LEU A 65 -11.23 -6.03 -16.10
N GLY A 66 -11.70 -7.14 -15.55
CA GLY A 66 -11.40 -8.50 -16.03
C GLY A 66 -9.97 -8.98 -15.77
N VAL A 67 -9.18 -8.26 -14.95
CA VAL A 67 -7.81 -8.64 -14.60
C VAL A 67 -7.58 -8.52 -13.10
N ASP A 68 -7.73 -7.32 -12.56
CA ASP A 68 -7.39 -7.01 -11.17
C ASP A 68 -8.61 -7.15 -10.23
N ASP A 69 -9.82 -7.29 -10.79
CA ASP A 69 -11.10 -7.56 -10.12
C ASP A 69 -11.39 -9.06 -9.92
N LEU A 70 -10.57 -9.94 -10.49
CA LEU A 70 -10.73 -11.38 -10.41
C LEU A 70 -10.30 -11.94 -9.05
N PRO A 71 -10.88 -13.07 -8.60
CA PRO A 71 -10.39 -13.80 -7.43
C PRO A 71 -8.89 -14.09 -7.55
N CYS A 72 -8.16 -13.95 -6.44
CA CYS A 72 -6.69 -14.11 -6.35
C CYS A 72 -5.85 -12.97 -6.95
N PHE A 73 -6.45 -11.99 -7.63
CA PHE A 73 -5.76 -10.76 -8.01
C PHE A 73 -5.96 -9.67 -6.97
N SER A 74 -5.06 -8.70 -6.96
CA SER A 74 -5.08 -7.59 -6.01
C SER A 74 -5.23 -6.27 -6.75
N SER A 75 -6.33 -5.59 -6.48
CA SER A 75 -6.54 -4.19 -6.82
C SER A 75 -5.45 -3.29 -6.23
N PHE A 76 -5.34 -2.07 -6.74
CA PHE A 76 -4.45 -1.05 -6.20
C PHE A 76 -5.23 -0.09 -5.31
N ASP A 77 -4.59 0.46 -4.27
CA ASP A 77 -5.20 1.45 -3.39
C ASP A 77 -4.49 2.81 -3.44
N SER A 78 -4.95 3.75 -2.60
CA SER A 78 -4.36 5.08 -2.48
C SER A 78 -2.91 5.07 -2.01
N ALA A 79 -2.52 4.14 -1.13
CA ALA A 79 -1.15 4.06 -0.62
C ALA A 79 -0.16 3.67 -1.72
N GLU A 80 -0.60 2.84 -2.67
CA GLU A 80 0.25 2.42 -3.79
C GLU A 80 0.42 3.50 -4.86
N LEU A 81 -0.58 4.36 -5.04
CA LEU A 81 -0.46 5.55 -5.88
C LEU A 81 0.50 6.58 -5.30
N ILE A 82 0.59 6.67 -3.96
CA ILE A 82 1.53 7.57 -3.29
C ILE A 82 2.96 7.15 -3.63
N GLY A 83 3.69 8.04 -4.32
CA GLY A 83 5.04 7.82 -4.82
C GLY A 83 5.14 7.21 -6.22
N MET A 84 4.02 7.11 -6.94
CA MET A 84 4.08 6.97 -8.40
C MET A 84 4.50 8.30 -9.03
N PRO A 85 5.07 8.31 -10.26
CA PRO A 85 5.50 9.55 -10.92
C PRO A 85 4.38 10.57 -11.16
N CYS A 86 3.12 10.16 -11.19
CA CYS A 86 1.97 11.06 -11.24
C CYS A 86 1.71 11.83 -9.92
N CYS A 87 2.37 11.44 -8.83
CA CYS A 87 2.20 11.95 -7.48
C CYS A 87 3.54 12.14 -6.75
N PRO A 88 4.52 12.87 -7.33
CA PRO A 88 5.88 12.95 -6.79
C PRO A 88 5.93 13.64 -5.42
N ASP A 89 5.08 14.66 -5.23
CA ASP A 89 5.04 15.49 -4.01
C ASP A 89 3.66 15.44 -3.35
N TRP A 90 3.00 14.28 -3.38
CA TRP A 90 1.69 14.15 -2.77
C TRP A 90 1.76 14.45 -1.27
N ASN A 91 1.05 15.51 -0.85
CA ASN A 91 0.97 15.92 0.53
C ASN A 91 -0.50 15.92 0.98
N TRP A 92 -0.78 15.18 2.06
CA TRP A 92 -2.11 15.12 2.65
C TRP A 92 -2.45 16.43 3.33
N GLN A 93 -3.30 17.22 2.69
CA GLN A 93 -3.87 18.42 3.29
C GLN A 93 -5.17 18.05 4.00
N ARG A 94 -5.07 17.79 5.31
CA ARG A 94 -6.26 17.57 6.15
C ARG A 94 -6.94 18.91 6.39
N ASP A 95 -8.17 19.02 5.94
CA ASP A 95 -9.05 20.12 6.32
C ASP A 95 -9.79 19.73 7.60
N GLU A 96 -9.41 20.33 8.73
CA GLU A 96 -10.04 20.08 10.03
C GLU A 96 -11.50 20.56 10.09
N SER A 97 -11.89 21.48 9.20
CA SER A 97 -13.26 22.00 9.15
C SER A 97 -14.26 21.05 8.48
N GLN A 98 -13.77 20.07 7.72
CA GLN A 98 -14.59 19.05 7.04
C GLN A 98 -13.98 17.66 7.25
N PRO A 99 -14.12 17.10 8.47
CA PRO A 99 -13.40 15.89 8.85
C PRO A 99 -13.77 14.66 8.01
N PHE A 100 -14.85 14.69 7.24
CA PHE A 100 -15.29 13.58 6.39
C PHE A 100 -15.18 13.88 4.88
N GLY A 101 -15.74 15.02 4.42
CA GLY A 101 -15.65 15.45 3.03
C GLY A 101 -14.21 15.76 2.58
N GLY A 102 -13.38 16.26 3.50
CA GLY A 102 -11.97 16.54 3.24
C GLY A 102 -11.19 15.31 2.78
N TRP A 103 -11.42 14.13 3.39
CA TRP A 103 -10.74 12.89 2.98
C TRP A 103 -11.14 12.44 1.59
N ILE A 104 -12.45 12.41 1.30
CA ILE A 104 -12.97 12.00 -0.01
C ILE A 104 -12.46 12.95 -1.10
N MET A 105 -12.40 14.25 -0.81
CA MET A 105 -11.79 15.23 -1.70
C MET A 105 -10.30 14.97 -1.94
N GLN A 106 -9.51 14.66 -0.91
CA GLN A 106 -8.08 14.37 -1.08
C GLN A 106 -7.87 13.07 -1.87
N LEU A 107 -8.65 12.04 -1.61
CA LEU A 107 -8.64 10.80 -2.37
C LEU A 107 -8.98 11.02 -3.85
N SER A 108 -9.99 11.84 -4.14
CA SER A 108 -10.35 12.16 -5.52
C SER A 108 -9.28 12.97 -6.23
N ARG A 109 -8.63 13.92 -5.54
CA ARG A 109 -7.48 14.68 -6.05
C ARG A 109 -6.29 13.76 -6.37
N LEU A 110 -5.98 12.80 -5.48
CA LEU A 110 -4.91 11.82 -5.67
C LEU A 110 -5.17 10.95 -6.91
N LEU A 111 -6.39 10.46 -7.07
CA LEU A 111 -6.72 9.63 -8.23
C LEU A 111 -6.70 10.45 -9.52
N ARG A 112 -7.18 11.70 -9.48
CA ARG A 112 -7.26 12.58 -10.65
C ARG A 112 -5.88 12.97 -11.20
N SER A 113 -4.84 13.07 -10.39
CA SER A 113 -3.47 13.34 -10.88
C SER A 113 -2.90 12.17 -11.69
N CYS A 114 -3.41 10.96 -11.46
CA CYS A 114 -2.93 9.72 -12.05
C CYS A 114 -3.78 9.28 -13.26
N LYS A 115 -3.85 10.15 -14.28
CA LYS A 115 -4.74 10.00 -15.44
C LYS A 115 -4.50 8.76 -16.30
N GLY A 116 -3.26 8.26 -16.40
CA GLY A 116 -2.97 7.10 -17.25
C GLY A 116 -3.60 5.82 -16.70
N PHE A 117 -3.60 5.63 -15.37
CA PHE A 117 -4.38 4.57 -14.73
C PHE A 117 -5.86 4.65 -15.04
N LEU A 118 -6.47 5.84 -15.01
CA LEU A 118 -7.89 6.02 -15.33
C LEU A 118 -8.23 5.71 -16.80
N LYS A 119 -7.26 5.85 -17.70
CA LYS A 119 -7.39 5.49 -19.12
C LYS A 119 -7.07 4.02 -19.41
N GLY A 120 -6.62 3.27 -18.41
CA GLY A 120 -6.18 1.89 -18.58
C GLY A 120 -4.83 1.79 -19.30
N ASP A 121 -3.91 2.74 -19.08
CA ASP A 121 -2.57 2.71 -19.65
C ASP A 121 -1.76 1.53 -19.09
N GLN A 122 -1.32 0.65 -19.99
CA GLN A 122 -0.64 -0.58 -19.62
C GLN A 122 0.75 -0.32 -19.01
N ASP A 123 1.43 0.76 -19.40
CA ASP A 123 2.77 1.07 -18.87
C ASP A 123 2.68 1.54 -17.42
N ASP A 124 1.68 2.36 -17.09
CA ASP A 124 1.38 2.78 -15.72
C ASP A 124 1.05 1.59 -14.81
N PHE A 125 0.17 0.68 -15.26
CA PHE A 125 -0.16 -0.54 -14.52
C PHE A 125 1.05 -1.47 -14.35
N THR A 126 1.92 -1.54 -15.36
CA THR A 126 3.17 -2.30 -15.28
C THR A 126 4.12 -1.69 -14.25
N ALA A 127 4.23 -0.36 -14.23
CA ALA A 127 5.10 0.37 -13.30
C ALA A 127 4.65 0.19 -11.84
N ILE A 128 3.36 0.36 -11.53
CA ILE A 128 2.85 0.18 -10.16
C ILE A 128 2.99 -1.28 -9.70
N THR A 129 2.74 -2.24 -10.59
CA THR A 129 2.92 -3.68 -10.29
C THR A 129 4.38 -4.01 -9.97
N LYS A 130 5.32 -3.47 -10.76
CA LYS A 130 6.76 -3.63 -10.52
C LYS A 130 7.15 -3.05 -9.16
N ARG A 131 6.64 -1.85 -8.83
CA ARG A 131 6.89 -1.19 -7.55
C ARG A 131 6.34 -1.99 -6.37
N ARG A 132 5.10 -2.48 -6.45
CA ARG A 132 4.49 -3.37 -5.44
C ARG A 132 5.40 -4.58 -5.15
N ARG A 133 5.84 -5.27 -6.21
CA ARG A 133 6.73 -6.45 -6.07
C ARG A 133 8.06 -6.10 -5.41
N GLU A 134 8.63 -4.96 -5.74
CA GLU A 134 9.87 -4.49 -5.13
C GLU A 134 9.68 -4.19 -3.64
N LEU A 135 8.62 -3.48 -3.27
CA LEU A 135 8.28 -3.20 -1.86
C LEU A 135 8.03 -4.50 -1.07
N GLN A 136 7.32 -5.47 -1.65
CA GLN A 136 7.10 -6.78 -1.03
C GLN A 136 8.42 -7.52 -0.79
N ARG A 137 9.33 -7.53 -1.77
CA ARG A 137 10.67 -8.14 -1.62
C ARG A 137 11.48 -7.44 -0.54
N GLN A 138 11.46 -6.11 -0.49
CA GLN A 138 12.15 -5.34 0.54
C GLN A 138 11.59 -5.64 1.93
N HIS A 139 10.26 -5.73 2.06
CA HIS A 139 9.62 -6.09 3.32
C HIS A 139 10.01 -7.50 3.78
N ALA A 140 9.85 -8.51 2.92
CA ALA A 140 10.21 -9.89 3.22
C ALA A 140 11.69 -10.04 3.60
N ARG A 141 12.57 -9.30 2.93
CA ARG A 141 14.00 -9.23 3.27
C ARG A 141 14.21 -8.64 4.67
N LYS A 142 13.58 -7.49 4.98
CA LYS A 142 13.69 -6.85 6.30
C LYS A 142 13.17 -7.76 7.43
N GLU A 143 12.06 -8.45 7.21
CA GLU A 143 11.51 -9.42 8.18
C GLU A 143 12.45 -10.61 8.41
N ARG A 144 13.00 -11.17 7.33
CA ARG A 144 13.99 -12.25 7.43
C ARG A 144 15.22 -11.78 8.19
N GLU A 145 15.79 -10.63 7.84
CA GLU A 145 16.96 -10.09 8.54
C GLU A 145 16.65 -9.81 10.01
N SER A 146 15.48 -9.23 10.33
CA SER A 146 15.04 -9.00 11.71
C SER A 146 15.00 -10.30 12.52
N THR A 147 14.49 -11.38 11.91
CA THR A 147 14.46 -12.71 12.51
C THR A 147 15.86 -13.24 12.78
N ILE A 148 16.77 -13.13 11.80
CA ILE A 148 18.17 -13.54 11.94
C ILE A 148 18.86 -12.72 13.05
N ARG A 149 18.70 -11.40 13.06
CA ARG A 149 19.26 -10.52 14.11
C ARG A 149 18.75 -10.90 15.49
N ARG A 150 17.46 -11.22 15.62
CA ARG A 150 16.87 -11.69 16.89
C ARG A 150 17.51 -13.01 17.33
N GLN A 151 17.65 -13.98 16.44
CA GLN A 151 18.28 -15.27 16.74
C GLN A 151 19.76 -15.11 17.10
N ALA A 152 20.51 -14.27 16.38
CA ALA A 152 21.92 -14.00 16.65
C ALA A 152 22.10 -13.35 18.02
N ASN A 153 21.22 -12.41 18.40
CA ASN A 153 21.21 -11.82 19.73
C ASN A 153 20.97 -12.86 20.84
N ILE A 154 20.06 -13.81 20.62
CA ILE A 154 19.82 -14.90 21.57
C ILE A 154 21.05 -15.81 21.68
N ALA A 155 21.64 -16.19 20.54
CA ALA A 155 22.84 -17.04 20.47
C ALA A 155 24.03 -16.37 21.17
N TRP A 156 24.23 -15.08 20.94
CA TRP A 156 25.25 -14.25 21.59
C TRP A 156 25.11 -14.26 23.11
N LYS A 157 23.90 -14.03 23.64
CA LYS A 157 23.62 -14.08 25.09
C LYS A 157 23.92 -15.46 25.69
N LYS A 158 23.68 -16.52 24.91
CA LYS A 158 23.99 -17.91 25.29
C LYS A 158 25.47 -18.29 25.04
N LYS A 159 26.31 -17.36 24.59
CA LYS A 159 27.72 -17.59 24.21
C LYS A 159 27.90 -18.67 23.14
N ASN A 160 26.87 -18.92 22.32
CA ASN A 160 26.99 -19.82 21.17
C ASN A 160 27.57 -19.05 19.97
N TYR A 161 28.88 -18.83 20.01
CA TYR A 161 29.58 -17.98 19.05
C TYR A 161 29.59 -18.53 17.62
N ALA A 162 29.70 -19.86 17.45
CA ALA A 162 29.61 -20.49 16.13
C ALA A 162 28.26 -20.20 15.44
N PHE A 163 27.15 -20.29 16.18
CA PHE A 163 25.84 -19.98 15.62
C PHE A 163 25.65 -18.49 15.32
N VAL A 164 26.27 -17.61 16.11
CA VAL A 164 26.32 -16.16 15.79
C VAL A 164 27.07 -15.93 14.47
N THR A 165 28.20 -16.60 14.25
CA THR A 165 28.97 -16.51 13.00
C THR A 165 28.11 -16.91 11.80
N ILE A 166 27.43 -18.06 11.88
CA ILE A 166 26.54 -18.57 10.81
C ILE A 166 25.47 -17.53 10.48
N LEU A 167 24.72 -17.07 11.48
CA LEU A 167 23.60 -16.15 11.30
C LEU A 167 24.02 -14.79 10.72
N TYR A 168 25.10 -14.19 11.23
CA TYR A 168 25.55 -12.89 10.72
C TYR A 168 26.18 -12.97 9.32
N ASN A 169 26.80 -14.11 8.95
CA ASN A 169 27.26 -14.31 7.57
C ASN A 169 26.10 -14.35 6.56
N GLU A 170 24.88 -14.76 6.94
CA GLU A 170 23.70 -14.68 6.06
C GLU A 170 23.26 -13.24 5.76
N ILE A 171 23.51 -12.30 6.67
CA ILE A 171 23.19 -10.88 6.47
C ILE A 171 24.30 -10.18 5.67
N GLY A 172 25.56 -10.55 5.92
CA GLY A 172 26.72 -10.10 5.16
C GLY A 172 27.08 -8.63 5.38
N ASP A 173 27.11 -7.85 4.30
CA ASP A 173 27.50 -6.43 4.28
C ASP A 173 26.54 -5.49 5.02
N ARG A 174 25.32 -5.96 5.31
CA ARG A 174 24.24 -5.19 5.95
C ARG A 174 24.20 -5.26 7.48
N LEU A 175 25.28 -5.75 8.08
CA LEU A 175 25.47 -5.70 9.52
C LEU A 175 25.73 -4.26 9.96
N SER A 176 25.15 -3.86 11.08
CA SER A 176 25.57 -2.65 11.80
C SER A 176 26.98 -2.81 12.36
N GLU A 177 27.65 -1.71 12.71
CA GLU A 177 29.01 -1.75 13.26
C GLU A 177 29.12 -2.65 14.50
N LEU A 178 28.16 -2.54 15.43
CA LEU A 178 28.10 -3.42 16.61
C LEU A 178 27.96 -4.91 16.22
N GLU A 179 27.20 -5.22 15.18
CA GLU A 179 27.04 -6.61 14.72
C GLU A 179 28.31 -7.12 14.03
N LYS A 180 29.02 -6.26 13.29
CA LYS A 180 30.34 -6.60 12.72
C LYS A 180 31.36 -6.89 13.83
N GLU A 181 31.40 -6.08 14.89
CA GLU A 181 32.27 -6.32 16.05
C GLU A 181 31.96 -7.65 16.72
N ARG A 182 30.67 -7.95 16.93
CA ARG A 182 30.24 -9.25 17.49
C ARG A 182 30.60 -10.41 16.58
N LEU A 183 30.45 -10.28 15.26
CA LEU A 183 30.87 -11.30 14.31
C LEU A 183 32.38 -11.56 14.39
N LEU A 184 33.20 -10.50 14.45
CA LEU A 184 34.65 -10.62 14.60
C LEU A 184 35.03 -11.30 15.92
N TYR A 185 34.38 -10.93 17.02
CA TYR A 185 34.59 -11.57 18.32
C TYR A 185 34.20 -13.06 18.28
N SER A 186 33.03 -13.38 17.71
CA SER A 186 32.56 -14.75 17.59
C SER A 186 33.53 -15.61 16.79
N LYS A 187 34.02 -15.13 15.63
CA LYS A 187 35.03 -15.83 14.82
C LYS A 187 36.32 -16.12 15.59
N LYS A 188 36.77 -15.20 16.46
CA LYS A 188 37.95 -15.42 17.32
C LYS A 188 37.72 -16.50 18.38
N ARG A 189 36.50 -16.63 18.90
CA ARG A 189 36.12 -17.60 19.95
C ARG A 189 35.72 -18.97 19.42
N GLU A 190 35.45 -19.09 18.13
CA GLU A 190 35.11 -20.35 17.46
C GLU A 190 36.32 -21.27 17.27
N HIS A 191 37.54 -20.71 17.31
CA HIS A 191 38.81 -21.43 17.14
C HIS A 191 39.53 -21.77 18.47
N HIS A 192 38.87 -21.57 19.62
CA HIS A 192 39.36 -21.89 20.97
C HIS A 192 38.44 -22.88 21.65
#